data_AF-A0A1G7DN13-F1
#
_entry.id   AF-A0A1G7DN13-F1
#
_cell.length_a   1.000
_cell.length_b   1.000
_cell.length_c   1.000
_cell.angle_alpha   90.00
_cell.angle_beta   90.00
_cell.angle_gamma   90.00
#
_symmetry.space_group_name_H-M   'P 1'
#
loop_
_entity.id
_entity.type
_entity.pdbx_description
1 polymer ?
#
loop_
_entity_poly.entity_id
_entity_poly.type
_entity_poly.pdbx_seq_one_letter_code
_entity_poly.pdbx_strand_id
1 'polypeptide(L)'
;MKDDAAGDDGIVRRVSAAEIEAAVVNQIRALLRQPEIVVGTWLAARAEAPELTETEVRAALERLDPLWGELFPAEQARIMRAIVERVVVGPGGADIRLRVEGLSGLVRDLGAVAPGAERAAT
;
A
#
# COMPACT_ATOMS: atom_id res chain seq x y z
N MET A 1 3.79 53.39 -11.04
CA MET A 1 4.73 52.41 -11.62
C MET A 1 5.24 51.60 -10.44
N LYS A 2 4.46 50.71 -9.79
CA LYS A 2 3.70 49.53 -10.26
C LYS A 2 4.54 48.68 -11.21
N ASP A 3 5.15 47.65 -10.61
CA ASP A 3 5.45 46.30 -11.09
C ASP A 3 5.77 45.51 -9.79
N ASP A 4 4.75 44.99 -9.10
CA ASP A 4 4.24 43.60 -9.21
C ASP A 4 5.10 42.64 -8.34
N ALA A 5 4.69 42.37 -7.10
CA ALA A 5 3.72 41.35 -6.68
C ALA A 5 4.32 39.92 -6.69
N ALA A 6 4.51 39.42 -5.48
CA ALA A 6 4.47 38.02 -5.05
C ALA A 6 4.16 36.99 -6.16
N GLY A 7 5.11 36.08 -6.39
CA GLY A 7 4.87 34.95 -7.27
C GLY A 7 6.04 33.98 -7.32
N ASP A 8 6.22 33.18 -6.28
CA ASP A 8 6.81 31.84 -6.46
C ASP A 8 6.25 30.74 -5.55
N ASP A 9 5.30 31.08 -4.66
CA ASP A 9 4.57 30.12 -3.80
C ASP A 9 3.58 29.22 -4.60
N GLY A 10 3.73 29.17 -5.92
CA GLY A 10 2.80 28.56 -6.87
C GLY A 10 3.43 27.62 -7.90
N ILE A 11 4.74 27.38 -7.88
CA ILE A 11 5.32 26.36 -8.76
C ILE A 11 5.17 24.99 -8.09
N VAL A 12 3.99 24.39 -8.26
CA VAL A 12 3.93 22.93 -8.33
C VAL A 12 4.85 22.56 -9.50
N ARG A 13 6.07 22.14 -9.18
CA ARG A 13 7.03 21.63 -10.17
C ARG A 13 6.30 20.58 -11.00
N ARG A 14 6.37 20.67 -12.33
CA ARG A 14 5.73 19.68 -13.20
C ARG A 14 6.39 18.32 -12.93
N VAL A 15 5.68 17.45 -12.21
CA VAL A 15 6.05 16.04 -12.00
C VAL A 15 5.16 15.21 -12.93
N SER A 16 5.73 14.21 -13.59
CA SER A 16 4.92 13.32 -14.42
C SER A 16 4.01 12.43 -13.56
N ALA A 17 2.86 12.01 -14.11
CA ALA A 17 1.98 11.07 -13.42
C ALA A 17 2.70 9.77 -13.05
N ALA A 18 3.57 9.27 -13.93
CA ALA A 18 4.35 8.05 -13.70
C ALA A 18 5.30 8.18 -12.50
N GLU A 19 5.95 9.34 -12.33
CA GLU A 19 6.80 9.61 -11.16
C GLU A 19 5.96 9.68 -9.87
N ILE A 20 4.79 10.32 -9.91
CA ILE A 20 3.87 10.37 -8.76
C ILE A 20 3.40 8.97 -8.40
N GLU A 21 2.99 8.17 -9.39
CA GLU A 21 2.53 6.79 -9.17
C GLU A 21 3.62 5.94 -8.52
N ALA A 22 4.84 5.98 -9.05
CA ALA A 22 5.96 5.25 -8.49
C ALA A 22 6.25 5.69 -7.04
N ALA A 23 6.21 7.00 -6.76
CA ALA A 23 6.40 7.53 -5.42
C ALA A 23 5.31 7.07 -4.45
N VAL A 24 4.04 7.15 -4.86
CA VAL A 24 2.89 6.72 -4.06
C VAL A 24 2.95 5.22 -3.77
N VAL A 25 3.24 4.39 -4.78
CA VAL A 25 3.39 2.93 -4.61
C VAL A 25 4.51 2.61 -3.63
N ASN A 26 5.67 3.26 -3.77
CA ASN A 26 6.80 3.07 -2.87
C ASN A 26 6.46 3.50 -1.43
N GLN A 27 5.75 4.62 -1.28
CA GLN A 27 5.31 5.11 0.04
C GLN A 27 4.31 4.15 0.68
N ILE A 28 3.31 3.66 -0.06
CA ILE A 28 2.36 2.66 0.45
C ILE A 28 3.10 1.40 0.90
N ARG A 29 4.01 0.88 0.09
CA ARG A 29 4.82 -0.30 0.45
C ARG A 29 5.65 -0.07 1.72
N ALA A 30 6.16 1.14 1.93
CA ALA A 30 6.85 1.49 3.17
C ALA A 30 5.88 1.58 4.37
N LEU A 31 4.68 2.16 4.19
CA LEU A 31 3.63 2.23 5.22
C LEU A 31 3.22 0.84 5.70
N LEU A 32 3.09 -0.14 4.80
CA LEU A 32 2.73 -1.52 5.16
C LEU A 32 3.69 -2.19 6.14
N ARG A 33 4.93 -1.69 6.26
CA ARG A 33 5.96 -2.19 7.17
C ARG A 33 6.00 -1.44 8.51
N GLN A 34 5.22 -0.37 8.66
CA GLN A 34 5.19 0.42 9.88
C GLN A 34 4.51 -0.37 11.01
N PRO A 35 5.05 -0.33 12.24
CA PRO A 35 4.49 -1.06 13.38
C PRO A 35 3.01 -0.77 13.61
N GLU A 36 2.58 0.48 13.45
CA GLU A 36 1.19 0.91 13.66
C GLU A 36 0.24 0.26 12.65
N ILE A 37 0.67 0.13 11.38
CA ILE A 37 -0.09 -0.54 10.33
C ILE A 37 -0.15 -2.04 10.58
N VAL A 38 0.97 -2.66 10.98
CA VAL A 38 1.03 -4.09 11.30
C VAL A 38 0.08 -4.41 12.45
N VAL A 39 0.16 -3.67 13.56
CA VAL A 39 -0.69 -3.87 14.74
C VAL A 39 -2.16 -3.60 14.41
N GLY A 40 -2.46 -2.51 13.70
CA GLY A 40 -3.83 -2.19 13.29
C GLY A 40 -4.44 -3.28 12.40
N THR A 41 -3.65 -3.80 11.45
CA THR A 41 -4.07 -4.89 10.56
C THR A 41 -4.28 -6.19 11.33
N TRP A 42 -3.39 -6.52 12.27
CA TRP A 42 -3.50 -7.70 13.12
C TRP A 42 -4.77 -7.66 13.98
N LEU A 43 -5.02 -6.53 14.66
CA LEU A 43 -6.21 -6.36 15.49
C LEU A 43 -7.51 -6.52 14.70
N ALA A 44 -7.55 -6.02 13.46
CA ALA A 44 -8.69 -6.17 12.59
C ALA A 44 -8.82 -7.61 12.06
N ALA A 45 -7.72 -8.21 11.60
CA ALA A 45 -7.73 -9.56 11.04
C ALA A 45 -8.09 -10.63 12.08
N ARG A 46 -7.66 -10.47 13.35
CA ARG A 46 -7.98 -11.44 14.41
C ARG A 46 -9.46 -11.52 14.76
N ALA A 47 -10.26 -10.51 14.38
CA ALA A 47 -11.71 -10.54 14.59
C ALA A 47 -12.36 -11.72 13.83
N GLU A 48 -11.75 -12.14 12.71
CA GLU A 48 -12.20 -13.25 11.88
C GLU A 48 -11.28 -14.49 11.99
N ALA A 49 -10.03 -14.31 12.42
CA ALA A 49 -9.04 -15.39 12.62
C ALA A 49 -8.34 -15.24 14.00
N PRO A 50 -8.97 -15.69 15.11
CA PRO A 50 -8.46 -15.46 16.47
C PRO A 50 -7.07 -16.03 16.75
N GLU A 51 -6.65 -17.06 16.01
CA GLU A 51 -5.35 -17.71 16.08
C GLU A 51 -4.23 -16.93 15.39
N LEU A 52 -4.56 -15.96 14.54
CA LEU A 52 -3.59 -15.18 13.79
C LEU A 52 -2.75 -14.30 14.73
N THR A 53 -1.44 -14.44 14.62
CA THR A 53 -0.47 -13.68 15.42
C THR A 53 -0.03 -12.40 14.72
N GLU A 54 0.43 -11.40 15.49
CA GLU A 54 1.02 -10.18 14.92
C GLU A 54 2.23 -10.50 14.05
N THR A 55 3.05 -11.47 14.46
CA THR A 55 4.24 -11.91 13.73
C THR A 55 3.88 -12.48 12.36
N GLU A 56 2.81 -13.27 12.25
CA GLU A 56 2.33 -13.80 10.97
C GLU A 56 1.81 -12.68 10.06
N VAL A 57 1.09 -11.70 10.61
CA VAL A 57 0.65 -10.51 9.86
C VAL A 57 1.84 -9.73 9.33
N ARG A 58 2.85 -9.48 10.19
CA ARG A 58 4.09 -8.80 9.81
C ARG A 58 4.79 -9.54 8.68
N ALA A 59 5.01 -10.84 8.84
CA ALA A 59 5.67 -11.68 7.84
C ALA A 59 4.90 -11.70 6.51
N ALA A 60 3.57 -11.76 6.56
CA ALA A 60 2.73 -11.68 5.37
C ALA A 60 2.92 -10.36 4.63
N LEU A 61 2.80 -9.22 5.33
CA LEU A 61 2.96 -7.88 4.73
C LEU A 61 4.38 -7.64 4.20
N GLU A 62 5.41 -8.12 4.89
CA GLU A 62 6.81 -8.03 4.43
C GLU A 62 7.05 -8.84 3.15
N ARG A 63 6.41 -10.00 3.01
CA ARG A 63 6.55 -10.86 1.83
C ARG A 63 5.94 -10.24 0.56
N LEU A 64 5.03 -9.27 0.69
CA LEU A 64 4.51 -8.54 -0.48
C LEU A 64 5.61 -7.78 -1.22
N ASP A 65 6.59 -7.25 -0.50
CA ASP A 65 7.60 -6.35 -1.05
C ASP A 65 8.45 -6.99 -2.17
N PRO A 66 9.06 -8.18 -1.99
CA PRO A 66 9.76 -8.87 -3.05
C PRO A 66 8.82 -9.40 -4.16
N LEU A 67 7.54 -9.68 -3.84
CA LEU A 67 6.58 -10.17 -4.84
C LEU A 67 6.07 -9.07 -5.76
N TRP A 68 6.03 -7.83 -5.30
CA TRP A 68 5.38 -6.72 -5.99
C TRP A 68 5.83 -6.56 -7.45
N GLY A 69 7.14 -6.62 -7.70
CA GLY A 69 7.72 -6.48 -9.04
C GLY A 69 7.37 -7.63 -9.99
N GLU A 70 7.03 -8.79 -9.44
CA GLU A 70 6.67 -10.00 -10.19
C GLU A 70 5.16 -10.08 -10.47
N LEU A 71 4.36 -9.25 -9.80
CA LEU A 71 2.92 -9.20 -10.02
C LEU A 71 2.60 -8.59 -11.40
N PHE A 72 1.65 -9.20 -12.10
CA PHE A 72 1.06 -8.59 -13.29
C PHE A 72 0.51 -7.19 -12.95
N PRO A 73 0.57 -6.21 -13.87
CA PRO A 73 0.07 -4.85 -13.61
C PRO A 73 -1.38 -4.80 -13.12
N ALA A 74 -2.23 -5.70 -13.62
CA ALA A 74 -3.62 -5.81 -13.19
C ALA A 74 -3.75 -6.20 -11.71
N GLU A 75 -2.85 -7.06 -11.22
CA GLU A 75 -2.82 -7.53 -9.84
C GLU A 75 -2.30 -6.45 -8.88
N GLN A 76 -1.24 -5.75 -9.28
CA GLN A 76 -0.78 -4.55 -8.56
C GLN A 76 -1.92 -3.54 -8.40
N ALA A 77 -2.66 -3.27 -9.47
CA ALA A 77 -3.79 -2.35 -9.43
C ALA A 77 -4.95 -2.88 -8.56
N ARG A 78 -5.20 -4.19 -8.54
CA ARG A 78 -6.20 -4.84 -7.67
C ARG A 78 -5.85 -4.62 -6.20
N ILE A 79 -4.61 -4.91 -5.81
CA ILE A 79 -4.13 -4.73 -4.43
C ILE A 79 -4.22 -3.26 -4.03
N MET A 80 -3.76 -2.33 -4.88
CA MET A 80 -3.87 -0.90 -4.60
C MET A 80 -5.31 -0.46 -4.34
N ARG A 81 -6.27 -0.87 -5.19
CA ARG A 81 -7.69 -0.53 -4.99
C ARG A 81 -8.30 -1.17 -3.74
N ALA A 82 -7.78 -2.30 -3.30
CA ALA A 82 -8.24 -2.98 -2.10
C ALA A 82 -7.78 -2.24 -0.84
N ILE A 83 -6.51 -1.82 -0.79
CA ILE A 83 -5.89 -1.27 0.43
C ILE A 83 -5.92 0.26 0.51
N VAL A 84 -6.08 0.97 -0.60
CA VAL A 84 -6.09 2.44 -0.62
C VAL A 84 -7.51 2.97 -0.60
N GLU A 85 -7.82 3.81 0.39
CA GLU A 85 -9.06 4.57 0.42
C GLU A 85 -8.93 5.87 -0.38
N ARG A 86 -7.85 6.62 -0.15
CA ARG A 86 -7.64 7.94 -0.75
C ARG A 86 -6.16 8.30 -0.76
N VAL A 87 -5.75 9.01 -1.80
CA VAL A 87 -4.45 9.70 -1.87
C VAL A 87 -4.70 11.17 -2.18
N VAL A 88 -4.12 12.07 -1.39
CA VAL A 88 -4.14 13.52 -1.63
C VAL A 88 -2.70 13.96 -1.80
N VAL A 89 -2.36 14.44 -3.01
CA VAL A 89 -1.00 14.91 -3.33
C VAL A 89 -0.95 16.43 -3.17
N GLY A 90 0.05 16.91 -2.45
CA GLY A 90 0.32 18.33 -2.27
C GLY A 90 1.82 18.65 -2.33
N PRO A 91 2.20 19.93 -2.21
CA PRO A 91 3.60 20.36 -2.32
C PRO A 91 4.52 19.75 -1.27
N GLY A 92 3.99 19.35 -0.11
CA GLY A 92 4.73 18.70 0.97
C GLY A 92 4.78 17.16 0.91
N GLY A 93 4.16 16.53 -0.11
CA GLY A 93 4.08 15.08 -0.24
C GLY A 93 2.65 14.56 -0.43
N ALA A 94 2.44 13.27 -0.15
CA ALA A 94 1.14 12.62 -0.26
C ALA A 94 0.57 12.23 1.12
N ASP A 95 -0.69 12.60 1.38
CA ASP A 95 -1.52 12.04 2.45
C ASP A 95 -2.22 10.80 1.89
N ILE A 96 -2.02 9.66 2.54
CA ILE A 96 -2.54 8.36 2.11
C ILE A 96 -3.42 7.79 3.23
N ARG A 97 -4.66 7.47 2.89
CA ARG A 97 -5.58 6.74 3.76
C ARG A 97 -5.73 5.31 3.28
N LEU A 98 -5.54 4.37 4.21
CA LEU A 98 -5.60 2.94 3.94
C LEU A 98 -6.92 2.36 4.49
N ARG A 99 -7.42 1.33 3.80
CA ARG A 99 -8.60 0.55 4.21
C ARG A 99 -8.14 -0.62 5.06
N VAL A 100 -8.56 -0.64 6.31
CA VAL A 100 -8.19 -1.70 7.27
C VAL A 100 -8.66 -3.07 6.78
N GLU A 101 -9.88 -3.15 6.25
CA GLU A 101 -10.47 -4.39 5.71
C GLU A 101 -9.69 -4.90 4.50
N GLY A 102 -9.18 -3.99 3.68
CA GLY A 102 -8.32 -4.32 2.55
C GLY A 102 -6.99 -4.92 2.99
N LEU A 103 -6.39 -4.39 4.06
CA LEU A 103 -5.16 -4.91 4.64
C LEU A 103 -5.37 -6.30 5.27
N SER A 104 -6.46 -6.50 6.00
CA SER A 104 -6.81 -7.81 6.54
C SER A 104 -7.06 -8.85 5.44
N GLY A 105 -7.74 -8.45 4.36
CA GLY A 105 -7.91 -9.30 3.17
C GLY A 105 -6.57 -9.66 2.52
N LEU A 106 -5.68 -8.69 2.36
CA LEU A 106 -4.35 -8.90 1.77
C LEU A 106 -3.50 -9.85 2.61
N VAL A 107 -3.55 -9.75 3.94
CA VAL A 107 -2.85 -10.68 4.85
C VAL A 107 -3.35 -12.12 4.67
N ARG A 108 -4.66 -12.32 4.46
CA ARG A 108 -5.21 -13.65 4.16
C ARG A 108 -4.75 -14.17 2.81
N ASP A 109 -4.80 -13.34 1.77
CA ASP A 109 -4.34 -13.71 0.43
C ASP A 109 -2.85 -14.11 0.48
N LEU A 110 -2.04 -13.39 1.23
CA LEU A 110 -0.63 -13.71 1.42
C LEU A 110 -0.45 -14.97 2.30
N GLY A 111 -1.18 -15.12 3.39
CA GLY A 111 -1.15 -16.34 4.21
C GLY A 111 -1.57 -17.61 3.44
N ALA A 112 -2.56 -17.50 2.56
CA ALA A 112 -3.02 -18.60 1.70
C ALA A 112 -1.99 -19.00 0.63
N VAL A 113 -1.05 -18.11 0.29
CA VAL A 113 -0.02 -18.33 -0.74
C VAL A 113 1.19 -19.12 -0.21
N ALA A 114 1.21 -19.64 1.03
CA ALA A 114 2.19 -20.68 1.44
C ALA A 114 1.70 -21.61 2.58
N PRO A 115 2.03 -22.93 2.59
CA PRO A 115 2.78 -23.72 1.61
C PRO A 115 1.90 -24.73 0.86
N GLY A 116 2.03 -24.71 -0.47
CA GLY A 116 1.34 -25.63 -1.37
C GLY A 116 1.37 -25.09 -2.79
N ALA A 117 2.56 -25.07 -3.39
CA ALA A 117 2.60 -25.17 -4.85
C ALA A 117 1.73 -26.38 -5.24
N GLU A 118 1.02 -26.24 -6.36
CA GLU A 118 0.32 -27.31 -7.07
C GLU A 118 -1.15 -27.52 -6.69
N ARG A 119 -2.02 -26.74 -7.35
CA ARG A 119 -3.17 -27.39 -8.02
C ARG A 119 -2.82 -27.54 -9.48
N ALA A 120 -2.46 -28.78 -9.81
CA ALA A 120 -2.32 -29.35 -11.12
C ALA A 120 -3.36 -28.80 -12.10
N ALA A 121 -2.86 -28.31 -13.23
CA ALA A 121 -3.56 -28.48 -14.49
C ALA A 121 -3.49 -29.99 -14.81
N THR A 122 -4.65 -30.65 -14.75
CA THR A 122 -4.94 -31.92 -15.41
C THR A 122 -6.10 -31.66 -16.36
#